data_AF-A0A2X3K2D3-F1
#
_entry.id   AF-A0A2X3K2D3-F1
#
_cell.length_a   1.000
_cell.length_b   1.000
_cell.length_c   1.000
_cell.angle_alpha   90.00
_cell.angle_beta   90.00
_cell.angle_gamma   90.00
#
_symmetry.space_group_name_H-M   'P 1'
#
loop_
_entity.id
_entity.type
_entity.pdbx_description
1 polymer ?
#
loop_
_entity_poly.entity_id
_entity_poly.type
_entity_poly.pdbx_seq_one_letter_code
_entity_poly.pdbx_strand_id
1 'polypeptide(L)' 'MIIKASGGGGGRGMRVVRGDAELAQSISMTRAEAKAAFNNDMVYMEKYLENPRHVEIQVLADGQGNANLSGGT' A
#
# COMPACT_ATOMS: atom_id res chain seq x y z
N MET A 1 2.03 -2.40 13.11
CA MET A 1 2.56 -2.27 11.73
C MET A 1 1.45 -2.54 10.74
N ILE A 2 1.67 -2.28 9.44
CA ILE A 2 0.73 -2.68 8.39
C ILE A 2 1.48 -3.51 7.34
N ILE A 3 0.87 -4.61 6.94
CA ILE A 3 1.33 -5.48 5.85
C ILE A 3 0.59 -5.04 4.59
N LYS A 4 1.31 -4.92 3.47
CA LYS A 4 0.76 -4.54 2.17
C LYS A 4 1.26 -5.47 1.06
N ALA A 5 0.40 -5.78 0.09
CA ALA A 5 0.76 -6.48 -1.13
C ALA A 5 1.64 -5.59 -2.03
N SER A 6 2.75 -6.13 -2.54
CA SER A 6 3.71 -5.36 -3.36
C SER A 6 3.14 -4.93 -4.72
N GLY A 7 2.22 -5.72 -5.29
CA GLY A 7 1.51 -5.40 -6.54
C GLY A 7 0.13 -4.81 -6.35
N GLY A 8 -0.24 -4.43 -5.11
CA GLY A 8 -1.59 -4.03 -4.76
C GLY A 8 -1.93 -2.57 -5.10
N GLY A 9 -3.21 -2.31 -5.33
CA GLY A 9 -3.80 -0.99 -5.55
C GLY A 9 -5.29 -0.97 -5.22
N GLY A 10 -5.86 0.20 -4.90
CA GLY A 10 -7.30 0.34 -4.62
C GLY A 10 -7.76 -0.19 -3.25
N GLY A 11 -6.87 -0.24 -2.26
CA GLY A 11 -7.22 -0.59 -0.86
C GLY A 11 -7.34 -2.09 -0.57
N ARG A 12 -6.92 -2.97 -1.50
CA ARG A 12 -6.93 -4.43 -1.33
C ARG A 12 -5.54 -4.97 -1.00
N GLY A 13 -5.49 -6.09 -0.27
CA GLY A 13 -4.22 -6.72 0.13
C GLY A 13 -3.46 -5.93 1.19
N MET A 14 -4.16 -5.33 2.16
CA MET A 14 -3.53 -4.62 3.29
C MET A 14 -4.14 -5.05 4.63
N ARG A 15 -3.31 -5.20 5.68
CA ARG A 15 -3.76 -5.62 7.02
C ARG A 15 -2.93 -4.99 8.12
N VAL A 16 -3.59 -4.42 9.12
CA VAL A 16 -2.95 -3.86 10.33
C VAL A 16 -2.65 -5.00 11.32
N VAL A 17 -1.45 -4.97 11.90
CA VAL A 17 -0.97 -5.94 12.90
C VAL A 17 -0.59 -5.17 14.17
N ARG A 18 -1.19 -5.51 15.31
CA ARG A 18 -0.99 -4.80 16.59
C ARG A 18 -0.04 -5.51 17.55
N GLY A 19 0.19 -6.80 17.35
CA GLY A 19 1.16 -7.57 18.14
C GLY A 19 1.67 -8.81 17.42
N ASP A 20 2.71 -9.42 17.99
CA ASP A 20 3.45 -10.52 17.36
C ASP A 20 2.60 -11.77 17.14
N ALA A 21 1.63 -12.02 18.03
CA ALA A 21 0.71 -13.16 17.92
C ALA A 21 -0.13 -13.13 16.62
N GLU A 22 -0.41 -11.94 16.08
CA GLU A 22 -1.21 -11.76 14.87
C GLU A 22 -0.37 -11.80 13.58
N LEU A 23 0.96 -11.69 13.71
CA LEU A 23 1.85 -11.42 12.58
C LEU A 23 1.83 -12.55 11.54
N ALA A 24 2.07 -13.79 11.98
CA ALA A 24 2.19 -14.94 11.08
C ALA A 24 0.89 -15.18 10.28
N GLN A 25 -0.26 -15.13 10.97
CA GLN A 25 -1.56 -15.27 10.33
C GLN A 25 -1.82 -14.11 9.35
N SER A 26 -1.49 -12.88 9.74
CA SER A 26 -1.70 -11.69 8.91
C SER A 26 -0.87 -11.73 7.63
N ILE A 27 0.39 -12.20 7.71
CA ILE A 27 1.24 -12.44 6.53
C ILE A 27 0.58 -13.47 5.62
N SER A 28 0.24 -14.65 6.13
CA SER A 28 -0.34 -15.74 5.33
C SER A 28 -1.61 -15.29 4.59
N MET A 29 -2.53 -14.63 5.30
CA MET A 29 -3.76 -14.10 4.72
C MET A 29 -3.50 -13.05 3.64
N THR A 30 -2.58 -12.12 3.90
CA THR A 30 -2.28 -11.03 2.95
C THR A 30 -1.60 -11.57 1.68
N ARG A 31 -0.72 -12.58 1.81
CA ARG A 31 -0.12 -13.27 0.65
C ARG A 31 -1.16 -14.00 -0.19
N ALA A 32 -2.11 -14.69 0.45
CA ALA A 32 -3.19 -15.39 -0.26
C ALA A 32 -4.09 -14.41 -1.03
N GLU A 33 -4.48 -13.30 -0.41
CA GLU A 33 -5.25 -12.24 -1.07
C GLU A 33 -4.46 -11.61 -2.22
N ALA A 34 -3.17 -11.31 -2.00
CA ALA A 34 -2.29 -10.74 -3.02
C ALA A 34 -2.15 -11.68 -4.24
N LYS A 35 -1.98 -12.98 -3.99
CA LYS A 35 -1.91 -13.98 -5.05
C LYS A 35 -3.21 -14.02 -5.86
N ALA A 36 -4.36 -14.02 -5.20
CA ALA A 36 -5.65 -14.08 -5.85
C ALA A 36 -5.99 -12.81 -6.64
N ALA A 37 -5.64 -11.63 -6.12
CA ALA A 37 -6.00 -10.34 -6.71
C ALA A 37 -5.00 -9.86 -7.78
N PHE A 38 -3.71 -10.11 -7.58
CA PHE A 38 -2.63 -9.51 -8.37
C PHE A 38 -1.71 -10.56 -9.04
N ASN A 39 -2.02 -11.84 -8.90
CA ASN A 39 -1.16 -12.96 -9.32
C ASN A 39 0.28 -12.89 -8.76
N ASN A 40 0.47 -12.16 -7.66
CA ASN A 40 1.75 -11.91 -7.00
C ASN A 40 1.54 -12.00 -5.49
N ASP A 41 2.24 -12.92 -4.82
CA ASP A 41 2.09 -13.19 -3.40
C ASP A 41 3.13 -12.46 -2.53
N MET A 42 3.92 -11.56 -3.11
CA MET A 42 4.86 -10.73 -2.37
C MET A 42 4.13 -9.69 -1.52
N VAL A 43 4.57 -9.60 -0.27
CA VAL A 43 4.08 -8.64 0.71
C VAL A 43 5.25 -7.97 1.39
N TYR A 44 5.05 -6.74 1.84
CA TYR A 44 6.01 -5.98 2.63
C TYR A 44 5.34 -5.36 3.85
N MET A 45 6.15 -4.89 4.80
CA MET A 45 5.68 -4.26 6.03
C MET A 45 6.16 -2.83 6.11
N GLU A 46 5.31 -1.96 6.63
CA GLU A 46 5.63 -0.57 6.92
C GLU A 46 5.04 -0.15 8.28
N LYS A 47 5.55 0.97 8.81
CA LYS A 47 5.02 1.52 10.05
C LYS A 47 3.57 1.97 9.81
N TYR A 48 2.67 1.50 10.67
CA TYR A 48 1.29 1.95 10.64
C TYR A 48 1.18 3.29 11.38
N LEU A 49 0.56 4.28 10.75
CA LEU A 49 0.21 5.56 11.35
C LEU A 49 -1.26 5.51 11.79
N GLU A 50 -1.57 5.93 13.01
CA GLU A 50 -2.92 5.77 13.57
C GLU A 50 -3.90 6.84 13.09
N ASN A 51 -3.44 8.09 13.00
CA ASN A 51 -4.25 9.23 12.57
C ASN A 51 -3.62 9.93 11.36
N PRO A 52 -3.41 9.24 10.22
CA PRO A 52 -2.80 9.85 9.05
C PRO A 52 -3.80 10.74 8.31
N ARG A 53 -3.30 11.81 7.69
CA ARG A 53 -4.03 12.48 6.60
C ARG A 53 -3.60 11.84 5.29
N HIS A 54 -4.57 11.36 4.52
CA HIS A 54 -4.32 10.90 3.16
C HIS A 54 -4.34 12.12 2.23
N VAL A 55 -3.20 12.38 1.58
CA VAL A 55 -3.04 13.52 0.65
C VAL A 55 -2.46 12.97 -0.64
N GLU A 56 -3.10 13.29 -1.75
CA GLU A 56 -2.66 12.92 -3.09
C GLU A 56 -2.31 14.20 -3.85
N ILE A 57 -1.23 14.14 -4.64
CA ILE A 57 -0.78 15.26 -5.47
C ILE A 57 -0.79 14.80 -6.91
N GLN A 58 -1.46 15.57 -7.76
CA GLN A 58 -1.49 15.32 -9.18
C GLN A 58 -0.23 15.89 -9.84
N VAL A 59 0.41 15.08 -10.68
CA VAL A 59 1.60 15.45 -11.47
C VAL A 59 1.27 15.32 -12.95
N LEU A 60 1.65 16.31 -13.77
CA LEU A 60 1.59 16.29 -15.23
C LEU A 60 3.00 16.52 -15.79
N ALA A 61 3.51 15.61 -16.62
CA ALA A 61 4.84 15.71 -17.23
C ALA A 61 4.76 15.66 -18.76
N ASP A 62 5.61 16.43 -19.44
CA ASP A 62 5.59 16.59 -20.91
C ASP A 62 6.55 15.66 -21.67
N GLY A 63 7.36 14.87 -20.96
CA GLY A 63 8.38 13.99 -21.54
C GLY A 63 9.62 14.70 -22.10
N GLN A 64 9.69 16.04 -22.02
CA GLN A 64 10.82 16.88 -22.47
C GLN A 64 11.64 17.44 -21.30
N GLY A 65 11.37 16.95 -20.09
CA GLY A 65 12.05 17.35 -18.86
C GLY A 65 11.26 18.32 -17.98
N ASN A 66 10.04 18.70 -18.36
CA ASN A 66 9.18 19.53 -17.52
C ASN A 66 8.08 18.70 -16.85
N ALA A 67 7.79 19.03 -15.58
CA ALA A 67 6.67 18.49 -14.83
C ALA A 67 6.01 19.59 -13.99
N ASN A 68 4.68 19.62 -13.98
CA ASN A 68 3.86 20.51 -13.17
C ASN A 68 3.14 19.69 -12.09
N LEU A 69 3.11 20.22 -10.88
CA LEU A 69 2.34 19.68 -9.77
C LEU A 69 1.09 20.54 -9.62
N SER A 70 -0.09 19.95 -9.77
CA SER A 70 -1.36 20.64 -9.50
C SER A 70 -1.87 20.22 -8.12
N GLY A 71 -1.80 21.14 -7.15
CA GLY A 71 -2.42 20.97 -5.84
C GLY A 71 -3.81 21.60 -5.83
N GLY A 72 -4.84 20.80 -5.57
CA GLY A 72 -6.13 21.31 -5.10
C GLY A 72 -6.00 21.76 -3.64
N THR A 73 -6.63 22.88 -3.30
CA THR A 73 -6.99 23.22 -1.91
C THR A 73 -7.86 22.15 -1.29
#